data_AF-A0A2G0Y8D2-F1
#
_entry.id   AF-A0A2G0Y8D2-F1
#
_cell.length_a   1.000
_cell.length_b   1.000
_cell.length_c   1.000
_cell.angle_alpha   90.00
_cell.angle_beta   90.00
_cell.angle_gamma   90.00
#
_symmetry.space_group_name_H-M   'P 1'
#
loop_
_entity.id
_entity.type
_entity.pdbx_description
1 polymer ?
#
loop_
_entity_poly.entity_id
_entity_poly.type
_entity_poly.pdbx_seq_one_letter_code
_entity_poly.pdbx_strand_id
1 'polypeptide(L)' 'MIRLRLTSEYLDGPIFCPDPDRMGHVDIEDLPLSQELMAKISKWDGEYQATFNSDYPPDSGFTTPEAELRHKAEV' A
#
# COMPACT_ATOMS: atom_id res chain seq x y z
N MET A 1 -22.04 4.28 2.76
CA MET A 1 -21.03 3.87 1.75
C MET A 1 -19.67 4.15 2.36
N ILE A 2 -18.84 3.13 2.58
CA ILE A 2 -17.49 3.32 3.14
C ILE A 2 -16.59 3.80 2.00
N ARG A 3 -15.77 4.83 2.26
CA ARG A 3 -14.71 5.24 1.36
C ARG A 3 -13.41 4.65 1.89
N LEU A 4 -12.72 3.88 1.07
CA LEU A 4 -11.39 3.36 1.38
C LEU A 4 -10.37 4.10 0.51
N ARG A 5 -9.15 4.24 1.02
CA ARG A 5 -8.01 4.81 0.31
C ARG A 5 -6.98 3.71 0.09
N LEU A 6 -6.38 3.71 -1.09
CA LEU A 6 -5.17 2.97 -1.35
C LEU A 6 -3.98 3.89 -1.04
N THR A 7 -3.10 3.46 -0.13
CA THR A 7 -2.01 4.28 0.41
C THR A 7 -0.70 3.50 0.43
N SER A 8 0.42 4.15 0.14
CA SER A 8 1.75 3.61 0.36
C SER A 8 2.24 4.06 1.73
N GLU A 9 2.21 3.19 2.73
CA GLU A 9 2.70 3.47 4.08
C GLU A 9 3.60 2.32 4.54
N TYR A 10 4.80 2.63 5.02
CA TYR A 10 5.71 1.58 5.45
C TYR A 10 5.17 0.88 6.71
N LEU A 11 5.35 -0.44 6.76
CA LEU A 11 5.02 -1.31 7.89
C LEU A 11 3.52 -1.46 8.20
N ASP A 12 2.66 -0.96 7.33
CA ASP A 12 1.20 -1.08 7.42
C ASP A 12 0.61 -1.54 6.09
N GLY A 13 -0.65 -1.97 6.12
CA GLY A 13 -1.37 -2.43 4.93
C GLY A 13 -1.70 -1.29 3.96
N PRO A 14 -2.00 -1.59 2.69
CA PRO A 14 -2.21 -0.55 1.68
C PRO A 14 -3.62 0.06 1.71
N ILE A 15 -4.54 -0.45 2.53
CA ILE A 15 -5.94 0.01 2.55
C ILE A 15 -6.26 0.75 3.84
N PHE A 16 -6.52 2.04 3.72
CA PHE A 16 -6.86 2.90 4.86
C PHE A 16 -8.33 3.33 4.83
N CYS A 17 -9.01 3.19 5.96
CA CYS A 17 -10.32 3.79 6.20
C CYS A 17 -10.16 5.15 6.88
N PRO A 18 -10.55 6.28 6.26
CA PRO A 18 -10.50 7.61 6.85
C PRO A 18 -11.77 7.99 7.63
N ASP A 19 -12.72 7.07 7.79
CA ASP A 19 -13.95 7.32 8.54
C ASP A 19 -13.59 7.45 10.03
N PRO A 20 -13.94 8.57 10.72
CA PRO A 20 -13.56 8.78 12.12
C PRO A 20 -13.99 7.66 13.07
N ASP A 21 -15.11 6.99 12.81
CA ASP A 21 -15.63 5.92 13.68
C ASP A 21 -14.97 4.57 13.40
N ARG A 22 -14.24 4.45 12.28
CA ARG A 22 -13.61 3.20 11.80
C ARG A 22 -12.19 3.44 11.29
N MET A 23 -11.53 4.47 11.80
CA MET A 23 -10.27 4.95 11.25
C MET A 23 -9.17 3.92 11.45
N GLY A 24 -8.43 3.61 10.39
CA GLY A 24 -7.32 2.67 10.46
C GLY A 24 -7.10 1.87 9.18
N HIS A 25 -6.06 1.05 9.22
CA HIS A 25 -5.75 0.08 8.18
C HIS A 25 -6.75 -1.09 8.21
N VAL A 26 -7.13 -1.55 7.02
CA VAL A 26 -8.08 -2.64 6.82
C VAL A 26 -7.36 -3.77 6.12
N ASP A 27 -7.49 -4.98 6.67
CA ASP A 27 -6.93 -6.17 6.04
C ASP A 27 -7.61 -6.40 4.68
N ILE A 28 -6.81 -6.59 3.64
CA ILE A 28 -7.33 -6.74 2.28
C ILE A 28 -8.23 -7.98 2.13
N GLU A 29 -7.97 -9.00 2.96
CA GLU A 29 -8.73 -10.26 3.03
C GLU A 29 -10.15 -10.05 3.58
N ASP A 30 -10.40 -8.97 4.32
CA ASP A 30 -11.72 -8.62 4.85
C ASP A 30 -12.60 -7.89 3.82
N LEU A 31 -12.05 -7.53 2.66
CA LEU A 31 -12.76 -6.79 1.62
C LEU A 31 -13.40 -7.74 0.60
N PRO A 32 -14.60 -7.40 0.08
CA PRO A 32 -15.28 -8.19 -0.95
C PRO A 32 -14.65 -7.95 -2.35
N LEU A 33 -13.35 -8.21 -2.49
CA LEU A 33 -12.58 -8.04 -3.72
C LEU A 33 -12.38 -9.39 -4.42
N SER A 34 -12.10 -9.35 -5.73
CA SER A 34 -11.68 -10.55 -6.44
C SER A 34 -10.27 -10.97 -6.02
N GLN A 35 -9.99 -12.27 -6.06
CA GLN A 35 -8.66 -12.82 -5.79
C GLN A 35 -7.58 -12.18 -6.66
N GLU A 36 -7.89 -11.88 -7.92
CA GLU A 36 -6.99 -11.18 -8.83
C GLU A 36 -6.66 -9.76 -8.36
N LEU A 37 -7.66 -9.00 -7.90
CA LEU A 37 -7.46 -7.64 -7.44
C LEU A 37 -6.70 -7.60 -6.10
N MET A 38 -7.01 -8.52 -5.18
CA MET A 38 -6.26 -8.67 -3.93
C MET A 38 -4.78 -8.97 -4.20
N ALA A 39 -4.49 -9.88 -5.14
CA ALA A 39 -3.12 -10.20 -5.53
C ALA A 39 -2.39 -9.00 -6.15
N LYS A 40 -3.07 -8.20 -6.99
CA LYS A 40 -2.49 -6.98 -7.58
C LYS A 40 -2.14 -5.94 -6.51
N ILE A 41 -3.06 -5.65 -5.59
CA ILE A 41 -2.83 -4.69 -4.50
C ILE A 41 -1.71 -5.18 -3.57
N SER A 42 -1.72 -6.47 -3.21
CA SER A 42 -0.68 -7.05 -2.34
C SER A 42 0.70 -7.03 -3.01
N LYS A 43 0.76 -7.27 -4.32
CA LYS A 43 2.02 -7.16 -5.09
C LYS A 43 2.50 -5.70 -5.13
N TRP A 44 1.59 -4.78 -5.43
CA TRP A 44 1.90 -3.35 -5.46
C TRP A 44 2.45 -2.88 -4.10
N ASP A 45 1.75 -3.17 -3.00
CA ASP A 45 2.22 -2.82 -1.65
C ASP A 45 3.57 -3.47 -1.32
N GLY A 46 3.71 -4.77 -1.61
CA GLY A 46 4.97 -5.48 -1.38
C GLY A 46 6.17 -4.87 -2.11
N GLU A 47 5.98 -4.30 -3.31
CA GLU A 47 7.02 -3.55 -4.03
C GLU A 47 7.42 -2.29 -3.27
N TYR A 48 6.47 -1.58 -2.68
CA TYR A 48 6.75 -0.41 -1.84
C TYR A 48 7.44 -0.81 -0.53
N GLN A 49 6.92 -1.80 0.19
CA GLN A 49 7.50 -2.29 1.45
C GLN A 49 8.95 -2.78 1.26
N ALA A 50 9.26 -3.38 0.11
CA ALA A 50 10.63 -3.82 -0.22
C ALA A 50 11.64 -2.65 -0.33
N THR A 51 11.16 -1.41 -0.43
CA THR A 51 12.01 -0.20 -0.44
C THR A 51 12.30 0.34 0.96
N PHE A 52 11.72 -0.24 1.99
CA PHE A 52 11.93 0.17 3.38
C PHE A 52 13.37 -0.10 3.82
N ASN A 53 14.05 0.94 4.31
CA ASN A 53 15.37 0.83 4.91
C ASN A 53 15.24 0.70 6.43
N SER A 54 15.42 -0.52 6.96
CA SER A 54 15.34 -0.76 8.40
C SER A 54 16.48 -0.14 9.21
N ASP A 55 17.64 0.08 8.58
CA ASP A 55 18.82 0.62 9.25
C ASP A 55 18.69 2.14 9.46
N TYR A 56 18.12 2.84 8.46
CA TYR A 56 17.81 4.25 8.55
C TYR A 56 16.54 4.58 7.73
N PRO A 57 15.35 4.54 8.37
CA PRO A 57 14.06 4.72 7.69
C PRO A 57 13.92 5.98 6.81
N PRO A 58 14.53 7.13 7.14
CA PRO A 58 14.47 8.31 6.25
C PRO A 58 15.10 8.11 4.87
N ASP A 59 16.00 7.13 4.71
CA ASP A 59 16.61 6.76 3.42
C ASP A 59 15.82 5.65 2.70
N SER A 60 14.61 5.31 3.15
CA SER A 60 13.73 4.39 2.43
C SER A 60 13.28 4.99 1.09
N GLY A 61 13.06 4.13 0.10
CA GLY A 61 12.54 4.55 -1.20
C GLY A 61 13.10 3.74 -2.35
N PHE A 62 12.49 3.91 -3.52
CA PHE A 62 12.90 3.20 -4.73
C PHE A 62 14.33 3.56 -5.12
N THR A 63 15.09 2.55 -5.55
CA THR A 63 16.48 2.73 -5.99
C THR A 63 16.59 3.62 -7.23
N THR A 64 15.55 3.70 -8.06
CA THR A 64 15.53 4.58 -9.24
C THR A 64 14.21 5.34 -9.38
N PRO A 65 14.23 6.55 -9.94
CA PRO A 65 13.01 7.31 -10.23
C PRO A 65 12.05 6.56 -11.17
N GLU A 66 12.56 5.78 -12.12
CA GLU A 66 11.73 5.01 -13.05
C GLU A 66 10.96 3.89 -12.34
N ALA A 67 11.56 3.28 -11.31
CA ALA A 67 10.86 2.28 -10.50
C ALA A 67 9.71 2.91 -9.72
N GLU A 68 9.96 4.07 -9.11
CA GLU A 68 8.93 4.84 -8.41
C GLU A 68 7.80 5.30 -9.34
N LEU A 69 8.13 5.79 -10.53
CA LEU A 69 7.15 6.21 -11.53
C LEU A 69 6.28 5.04 -12.01
N ARG A 70 6.87 3.87 -12.25
CA ARG A 70 6.11 2.67 -12.62
C ARG A 70 5.15 2.27 -11.50
N HIS A 71 5.64 2.18 -10.28
CA HIS A 71 4.84 1.82 -9.11
C HIS A 71 3.65 2.78 -8.91
N LYS A 72 3.86 4.09 -9.04
CA LYS A 72 2.79 5.11 -8.94
C LYS A 72 1.79 5.07 -10.09
N ALA A 73 2.15 4.54 -11.26
CA ALA A 73 1.27 4.49 -12.43
C ALA A 73 0.33 3.28 -12.44
N GLU A 74 0.58 2.28 -11.59
CA GLU A 74 -0.26 1.07 -11.49
C GLU A 74 -1.54 1.29 -10.65
N VAL A 75 -1.68 2.45 -10.00
CA VAL A 75 -2.76 2.78 -9.05
C VAL A 75 -3.49 4.08 -9.38
#